data_AF-A0A314U586-F1
#
_entry.id   AF-A0A314U586-F1
#
_cell.length_a   1.000
_cell.length_b   1.000
_cell.length_c   1.000
_cell.angle_alpha   90.00
_cell.angle_beta   90.00
_cell.angle_gamma   90.00
#
_symmetry.space_group_name_H-M   'P 1'
#
loop_
_entity.id
_entity.type
_entity.pdbx_description
1 polymer ?
#
loop_
_entity_poly.entity_id
_entity_poly.type
_entity_poly.pdbx_seq_one_letter_code
_entity_poly.pdbx_strand_id
1 'polypeptide(L)'
;MISYLSSSDVQDIFRRAFSRWSAVIPVNFTEVETYESADIKIGFYRGDHGDGEPFDGVLGVLAHAFSPENGRFHLDAAESWAVDFKKDKSKAAVDLESVATHEIGHVLGLAHSSVKEAVMYPSLSPRTKKVDLRIDDVEGVQALYGLNPNFKISSLQSENSHNHAVALDSRSSFKWAISLTLLITLMLRLAT
;
A
#
# COMPACT_ATOMS: atom_id res chain seq x y z
N MET A 1 -1.87 5.40 17.73
CA MET A 1 -0.98 4.23 17.53
C MET A 1 -1.83 2.98 17.51
N ILE A 2 -1.59 2.08 16.55
CA ILE A 2 -2.27 0.79 16.46
C ILE A 2 -1.46 -0.24 17.26
N SER A 3 -1.84 -0.46 18.51
CA SER A 3 -1.03 -1.26 19.46
C SER A 3 -1.13 -2.77 19.27
N TYR A 4 -2.07 -3.25 18.45
CA TYR A 4 -2.32 -4.68 18.24
C TYR A 4 -1.58 -5.26 17.03
N LEU A 5 -0.91 -4.42 16.23
CA LEU A 5 -0.03 -4.86 15.14
C LEU A 5 1.43 -4.66 15.53
N SER A 6 2.29 -5.59 15.13
CA SER A 6 3.72 -5.45 15.38
C SER A 6 4.34 -4.43 14.42
N SER A 7 5.35 -3.72 14.90
CA SER A 7 6.11 -2.76 14.10
C SER A 7 6.68 -3.35 12.82
N SER A 8 7.22 -4.56 12.93
CA SER A 8 7.82 -5.27 11.81
C SER A 8 6.77 -5.63 10.76
N ASP A 9 5.60 -6.12 11.17
CA ASP A 9 4.54 -6.48 10.22
C ASP A 9 4.07 -5.26 9.43
N VAL A 10 3.91 -4.12 10.10
CA VAL A 10 3.52 -2.86 9.46
C VAL A 10 4.60 -2.40 8.48
N GLN A 11 5.87 -2.37 8.89
CA GLN A 11 6.98 -1.99 8.01
C GLN A 11 7.08 -2.91 6.79
N ASP A 12 6.96 -4.23 6.98
CA ASP A 12 7.03 -5.20 5.88
C ASP A 12 5.88 -5.05 4.90
N ILE A 13 4.67 -4.73 5.37
CA ILE A 13 3.51 -4.42 4.52
C ILE A 13 3.82 -3.24 3.61
N PHE A 14 4.29 -2.13 4.17
CA PHE A 14 4.59 -0.95 3.36
C PHE A 14 5.77 -1.18 2.43
N ARG A 15 6.85 -1.84 2.86
CA ARG A 15 7.97 -2.19 1.97
C ARG A 15 7.48 -2.94 0.74
N ARG A 16 6.57 -3.91 0.93
CA ARG A 16 5.96 -4.63 -0.19
C ARG A 16 5.07 -3.71 -1.05
N ALA A 17 4.27 -2.84 -0.43
CA ALA A 17 3.41 -1.90 -1.16
C ALA A 17 4.22 -0.94 -2.06
N PHE A 18 5.29 -0.32 -1.53
CA PHE A 18 6.21 0.51 -2.32
C PHE A 18 6.95 -0.28 -3.39
N SER A 19 7.38 -1.51 -3.07
CA SER A 19 8.10 -2.38 -4.00
C SER A 19 7.28 -2.70 -5.26
N ARG A 20 5.95 -2.77 -5.14
CA ARG A 20 5.07 -3.00 -6.30
C ARG A 20 5.10 -1.83 -7.28
N TRP A 21 5.04 -0.62 -6.76
CA TRP A 21 5.16 0.58 -7.59
C TRP A 21 6.56 0.71 -8.19
N SER A 22 7.63 0.60 -7.39
CA SER A 22 9.01 0.69 -7.92
C SER A 22 9.37 -0.41 -8.92
N ALA A 23 8.65 -1.54 -8.91
CA ALA A 23 8.85 -2.60 -9.91
C ALA A 23 8.43 -2.17 -11.32
N VAL A 24 7.52 -1.20 -11.47
CA VAL A 24 6.94 -0.82 -12.77
C VAL A 24 7.39 0.56 -13.27
N ILE A 25 7.95 1.41 -12.41
CA ILE A 25 8.50 2.73 -12.76
C ILE A 25 9.97 2.86 -12.37
N PRO A 26 10.74 3.78 -12.99
CA PRO A 26 12.16 3.99 -12.67
C PRO A 26 12.33 4.86 -11.40
N VAL A 27 11.64 4.50 -10.31
CA VAL A 27 11.65 5.24 -9.04
C VAL A 27 12.03 4.28 -7.92
N ASN A 28 12.95 4.72 -7.06
CA ASN A 28 13.34 3.99 -5.86
C ASN A 28 12.81 4.68 -4.61
N PHE A 29 12.41 3.87 -3.62
CA PHE A 29 11.96 4.31 -2.31
C PHE A 29 12.93 3.80 -1.24
N THR A 30 13.46 4.69 -0.40
CA THR A 30 14.40 4.32 0.67
C THR A 30 13.92 4.74 2.04
N GLU A 31 13.76 3.80 2.98
CA GLU A 31 13.37 4.08 4.38
C GLU A 31 14.42 4.98 5.05
N VAL A 32 14.02 6.12 5.60
CA VAL A 32 14.87 7.07 6.33
C VAL A 32 14.52 7.14 7.82
N GLU A 33 15.46 7.59 8.63
CA GLU A 33 15.37 7.50 10.10
C GLU A 33 14.60 8.66 10.74
N THR A 34 14.47 9.82 10.07
CA THR A 34 13.91 11.05 10.70
C THR A 34 12.78 11.69 9.91
N TYR A 35 11.65 11.95 10.60
CA TYR A 35 10.37 12.29 9.98
C TYR A 35 10.47 13.56 9.13
N GLU A 36 11.26 14.52 9.62
CA GLU A 36 11.49 15.80 8.95
C GLU A 36 12.22 15.65 7.61
N SER A 37 13.03 14.60 7.43
CA SER A 37 13.81 14.36 6.21
C SER A 37 13.09 13.53 5.15
N ALA A 38 11.87 13.07 5.45
CA ALA A 38 11.06 12.21 4.62
C ALA A 38 10.26 13.00 3.58
N ASP A 39 10.28 12.56 2.32
CA ASP A 39 9.38 13.09 1.30
C ASP A 39 7.96 12.54 1.51
N ILE A 40 7.86 11.25 1.86
CA ILE A 40 6.59 10.57 2.15
C ILE A 40 6.47 10.30 3.66
N LYS A 41 5.39 10.79 4.27
CA LYS A 41 5.14 10.75 5.71
C LYS A 41 3.85 9.99 6.00
N ILE A 42 4.00 8.81 6.60
CA ILE A 42 2.89 7.88 6.85
C ILE A 42 2.53 7.89 8.33
N GLY A 43 1.24 8.04 8.65
CA GLY A 43 0.77 8.06 10.04
C GLY A 43 -0.66 7.54 10.22
N PHE A 44 -0.97 7.13 11.45
CA PHE A 44 -2.31 6.69 11.85
C PHE A 44 -2.95 7.74 12.74
N TYR A 45 -4.10 8.28 12.31
CA TYR A 45 -4.81 9.39 12.97
C TYR A 45 -6.25 9.00 13.32
N ARG A 46 -6.96 9.81 14.09
CA ARG A 46 -8.39 9.59 14.43
C ARG A 46 -9.13 10.91 14.36
N GLY A 47 -10.35 10.89 13.82
CA GLY A 47 -11.20 12.08 13.79
C GLY A 47 -10.50 13.27 13.13
N ASP A 48 -10.73 14.47 13.66
CA ASP A 48 -9.96 15.66 13.28
C ASP A 48 -8.50 15.54 13.73
N HIS A 49 -7.60 15.73 12.77
CA HIS A 49 -6.15 15.69 12.95
C HIS A 49 -5.43 16.86 12.27
N GLY A 50 -6.15 17.97 12.05
CA GLY A 50 -5.56 19.28 11.73
C GLY A 50 -5.16 19.48 10.26
N ASP A 51 -5.60 18.62 9.36
CA ASP A 51 -5.39 18.77 7.91
C ASP A 51 -6.65 19.15 7.12
N GLY A 52 -7.79 19.30 7.80
CA GLY A 52 -9.07 19.67 7.19
C GLY A 52 -9.91 18.48 6.70
N GLU A 53 -9.39 17.26 6.75
CA GLU A 53 -10.04 16.04 6.27
C GLU A 53 -10.21 15.05 7.46
N PRO A 54 -11.16 15.28 8.37
CA PRO A 54 -11.32 14.44 9.55
C PRO A 54 -11.80 13.02 9.18
N PHE A 55 -11.23 12.01 9.84
CA PHE A 55 -11.70 10.62 9.70
C PHE A 55 -13.04 10.37 10.40
N ASP A 56 -13.82 9.40 9.88
CA ASP A 56 -15.20 9.12 10.27
C ASP A 56 -15.38 7.89 11.17
N GLY A 57 -14.32 7.11 11.43
CA GLY A 57 -14.33 6.03 12.41
C GLY A 57 -14.22 4.64 11.78
N VAL A 58 -15.09 3.71 12.18
CA VAL A 58 -14.99 2.33 11.70
C VAL A 58 -15.70 2.21 10.35
N LEU A 59 -14.94 1.84 9.32
CA LEU A 59 -15.32 1.85 7.91
C LEU A 59 -15.69 3.25 7.43
N GLY A 60 -15.93 3.38 6.13
CA GLY A 60 -16.10 4.70 5.50
C GLY A 60 -14.78 5.14 4.90
N VAL A 61 -14.21 6.23 5.39
CA VAL A 61 -12.91 6.74 4.93
C VAL A 61 -11.78 5.97 5.62
N LEU A 62 -11.20 5.01 4.89
CA LEU A 62 -10.14 4.15 5.43
C LEU A 62 -8.80 4.90 5.61
N ALA A 63 -8.51 5.81 4.68
CA ALA A 63 -7.26 6.53 4.57
C ALA A 63 -7.40 7.70 3.59
N HIS A 64 -6.42 8.60 3.59
CA HIS A 64 -6.21 9.56 2.51
C HIS A 64 -4.73 9.89 2.34
N ALA A 65 -4.36 10.26 1.12
CA ALA A 65 -3.03 10.76 0.80
C ALA A 65 -3.10 12.04 -0.03
N PHE A 66 -2.06 12.86 0.12
CA PHE A 66 -1.94 14.13 -0.58
C PHE A 66 -0.98 13.96 -1.75
N SER A 67 -1.43 14.35 -2.94
CA SER A 67 -0.63 14.28 -4.17
C SER A 67 0.72 15.01 -4.05
N PRO A 68 1.71 14.67 -4.90
CA PRO A 68 2.98 15.37 -4.95
C PRO A 68 2.84 16.90 -5.01
N GLU A 69 3.69 17.67 -4.35
CA GLU A 69 4.88 17.27 -3.57
C GLU A 69 4.61 17.15 -2.05
N ASN A 70 3.35 16.98 -1.63
CA ASN A 70 3.00 17.02 -0.20
C ASN A 70 3.47 15.77 0.58
N GLY A 71 3.20 14.58 0.03
CA GLY A 71 3.71 13.30 0.54
C GLY A 71 3.11 12.83 1.88
N ARG A 72 2.14 13.54 2.45
CA ARG A 72 1.38 13.03 3.61
C ARG A 72 0.45 11.88 3.19
N PHE A 73 0.44 10.83 4.00
CA PHE A 73 -0.41 9.66 3.86
C PHE A 73 -0.92 9.27 5.25
N HIS A 74 -2.22 9.46 5.47
CA HIS A 74 -2.88 9.22 6.74
C HIS A 74 -3.81 8.00 6.64
N LEU A 75 -3.82 7.18 7.69
CA LEU A 75 -4.71 6.03 7.85
C LEU A 75 -5.61 6.25 9.05
N ASP A 76 -6.89 5.87 8.96
CA ASP A 76 -7.78 5.95 10.11
C ASP A 76 -7.42 4.85 11.13
N ALA A 77 -6.96 5.26 12.30
CA ALA A 77 -6.62 4.38 13.40
C ALA A 77 -7.85 3.77 14.10
N ALA A 78 -9.07 4.17 13.74
CA ALA A 78 -10.31 3.53 14.15
C ALA A 78 -10.55 2.19 13.45
N GLU A 79 -9.95 1.98 12.28
CA GLU A 79 -10.17 0.76 11.50
C GLU A 79 -9.61 -0.51 12.13
N SER A 80 -10.22 -1.63 11.76
CA SER A 80 -9.77 -2.98 12.09
C SER A 80 -8.71 -3.44 11.08
N TRP A 81 -7.51 -2.87 11.15
CA TRP A 81 -6.42 -3.18 10.24
C TRP A 81 -5.91 -4.62 10.39
N ALA A 82 -5.87 -5.35 9.28
CA ALA A 82 -5.31 -6.69 9.21
C ALA A 82 -4.09 -6.72 8.31
N VAL A 83 -3.03 -7.39 8.81
CA VAL A 83 -1.85 -7.76 8.01
C VAL A 83 -1.94 -9.20 7.51
N ASP A 84 -2.81 -10.01 8.12
CA ASP A 84 -3.10 -11.39 7.74
C ASP A 84 -4.52 -11.78 8.18
N PHE A 85 -5.42 -11.92 7.21
CA PHE A 85 -6.80 -12.35 7.40
C PHE A 85 -6.97 -13.78 7.95
N LYS A 86 -5.90 -14.60 7.97
CA LYS A 86 -5.94 -15.89 8.66
C LYS A 86 -5.85 -15.71 10.17
N LYS A 87 -5.12 -14.68 10.64
CA LYS A 87 -4.96 -14.35 12.06
C LYS A 87 -6.12 -13.48 12.56
N ASP A 88 -6.52 -12.48 11.78
CA ASP A 88 -7.66 -11.63 12.13
C ASP A 88 -8.97 -12.27 11.67
N LYS A 89 -9.95 -12.41 12.58
CA LYS A 89 -11.28 -12.97 12.30
C LYS A 89 -12.39 -11.92 12.26
N SER A 90 -12.09 -10.65 12.49
CA SER A 90 -13.03 -9.55 12.38
C SER A 90 -13.64 -9.52 10.98
N LYS A 91 -14.97 -9.43 10.90
CA LYS A 91 -15.69 -9.26 9.63
C LYS A 91 -15.47 -7.88 9.02
N ALA A 92 -15.13 -6.90 9.85
CA ALA A 92 -14.78 -5.54 9.45
C ALA A 92 -13.27 -5.39 9.16
N ALA A 93 -12.49 -6.49 9.17
CA ALA A 93 -11.05 -6.40 8.94
C ALA A 93 -10.74 -5.82 7.55
N VAL A 94 -9.87 -4.81 7.53
CA VAL A 94 -9.40 -4.10 6.33
C VAL A 94 -7.94 -4.49 6.08
N ASP A 95 -7.61 -4.92 4.86
CA ASP A 95 -6.24 -5.32 4.52
C ASP A 95 -5.35 -4.08 4.41
N LEU A 96 -4.38 -3.94 5.32
CA LEU A 96 -3.49 -2.77 5.38
C LEU A 96 -2.63 -2.63 4.11
N GLU A 97 -2.21 -3.75 3.51
CA GLU A 97 -1.39 -3.73 2.28
C GLU A 97 -2.18 -3.18 1.10
N SER A 98 -3.45 -3.53 0.99
CA SER A 98 -4.34 -3.09 -0.08
C SER A 98 -4.56 -1.58 -0.02
N VAL A 99 -4.89 -1.05 1.16
CA VAL A 99 -5.04 0.41 1.35
C VAL A 99 -3.71 1.12 1.15
N ALA A 100 -2.62 0.60 1.72
CA ALA A 100 -1.29 1.18 1.50
C ALA A 100 -0.91 1.24 0.02
N THR A 101 -1.17 0.18 -0.74
CA THR A 101 -0.85 0.18 -2.18
C THR A 101 -1.68 1.23 -2.93
N HIS A 102 -2.96 1.41 -2.57
CA HIS A 102 -3.83 2.44 -3.12
C HIS A 102 -3.34 3.86 -2.83
N GLU A 103 -3.12 4.18 -1.55
CA GLU A 103 -2.71 5.54 -1.16
C GLU A 103 -1.32 5.91 -1.70
N ILE A 104 -0.41 4.94 -1.86
CA ILE A 104 0.88 5.20 -2.53
C ILE A 104 0.67 5.62 -3.99
N GLY A 105 -0.35 5.11 -4.68
CA GLY A 105 -0.71 5.60 -6.00
C GLY A 105 -1.08 7.09 -6.01
N HIS A 106 -1.83 7.56 -5.00
CA HIS A 106 -2.12 8.98 -4.80
C HIS A 106 -0.86 9.80 -4.47
N VAL A 107 0.02 9.27 -3.63
CA VAL A 107 1.34 9.87 -3.35
C VAL A 107 2.20 9.94 -4.61
N LEU A 108 1.98 9.07 -5.60
CA LEU A 108 2.61 9.11 -6.92
C LEU A 108 1.83 9.96 -7.95
N GLY A 109 0.74 10.61 -7.54
CA GLY A 109 -0.03 11.52 -8.39
C GLY A 109 -1.13 10.85 -9.22
N LEU A 110 -1.45 9.57 -8.99
CA LEU A 110 -2.59 8.94 -9.63
C LEU A 110 -3.90 9.44 -9.01
N ALA A 111 -4.92 9.62 -9.86
CA ALA A 111 -6.30 9.76 -9.44
C ALA A 111 -6.97 8.38 -9.32
N HIS A 112 -8.19 8.36 -8.79
CA HIS A 112 -9.00 7.14 -8.78
C HIS A 112 -9.27 6.62 -10.19
N SER A 113 -9.27 5.29 -10.32
CA SER A 113 -9.66 4.58 -11.53
C SER A 113 -11.14 4.20 -11.51
N SER A 114 -11.77 4.18 -12.68
CA SER A 114 -13.10 3.58 -12.87
C SER A 114 -13.06 2.05 -13.07
N VAL A 115 -11.87 1.46 -13.23
CA VAL A 115 -11.70 0.01 -13.44
C VAL A 115 -11.75 -0.71 -12.10
N LYS A 116 -12.80 -1.51 -11.88
CA LYS A 116 -13.08 -2.14 -10.57
C LYS A 116 -11.95 -3.06 -10.08
N GLU A 117 -11.20 -3.65 -10.99
CA GLU A 117 -10.10 -4.56 -10.71
C GLU A 117 -8.79 -3.82 -10.39
N ALA A 118 -8.64 -2.56 -10.82
CA ALA A 118 -7.44 -1.73 -10.59
C ALA A 118 -7.30 -1.36 -9.11
N VAL A 119 -6.06 -1.35 -8.60
CA VAL A 119 -5.76 -0.93 -7.23
C VAL A 119 -6.32 0.46 -6.94
N MET A 120 -6.24 1.38 -7.91
CA MET A 120 -6.75 2.75 -7.79
C MET A 120 -8.28 2.88 -7.83
N TYR A 121 -9.06 1.78 -7.86
CA TYR A 121 -10.51 1.87 -7.69
C TYR A 121 -10.87 2.37 -6.27
N PRO A 122 -11.78 3.35 -6.11
CA PRO A 122 -11.98 4.12 -4.87
C PRO A 122 -12.70 3.37 -3.74
N SER A 123 -12.79 2.04 -3.80
CA SER A 123 -13.50 1.28 -2.77
C SER A 123 -12.87 -0.09 -2.55
N LEU A 124 -12.70 -0.44 -1.28
CA LEU A 124 -12.23 -1.73 -0.82
C LEU A 124 -13.24 -2.32 0.16
N SER A 125 -13.83 -3.45 -0.19
CA SER A 125 -14.73 -4.16 0.73
C SER A 125 -13.91 -4.79 1.87
N PRO A 126 -14.45 -4.87 3.11
CA PRO A 126 -13.83 -5.63 4.18
C PRO A 126 -13.51 -7.06 3.74
N ARG A 127 -12.47 -7.66 4.33
CA ARG A 127 -12.01 -9.02 3.99
C ARG A 127 -11.53 -9.22 2.55
N THR A 128 -11.32 -8.14 1.81
CA THR A 128 -10.80 -8.19 0.44
C THR A 128 -9.33 -7.83 0.41
N LYS A 129 -8.54 -8.58 -0.37
CA LYS A 129 -7.14 -8.27 -0.65
C LYS A 129 -7.01 -7.85 -2.12
N LYS A 130 -6.37 -6.71 -2.36
CA LYS A 130 -6.27 -6.05 -3.66
C LYS A 130 -4.94 -5.30 -3.74
N VAL A 131 -3.87 -6.08 -3.85
CA VAL A 131 -2.49 -5.57 -3.81
C VAL A 131 -1.81 -5.61 -5.18
N ASP A 132 -2.31 -6.41 -6.11
CA ASP A 132 -1.65 -6.61 -7.40
C ASP A 132 -2.06 -5.52 -8.39
N LEU A 133 -1.06 -4.76 -8.87
CA LEU A 133 -1.27 -3.71 -9.86
C LEU A 133 -1.84 -4.31 -11.15
N ARG A 134 -2.90 -3.69 -11.66
CA ARG A 134 -3.49 -4.04 -12.96
C ARG A 134 -2.91 -3.16 -14.05
N ILE A 135 -3.22 -3.52 -15.29
CA ILE A 135 -2.75 -2.79 -16.49
C ILE A 135 -3.09 -1.29 -16.36
N ASP A 136 -4.30 -0.97 -15.92
CA ASP A 136 -4.74 0.42 -15.71
C ASP A 136 -3.86 1.19 -14.69
N ASP A 137 -3.51 0.55 -13.56
CA ASP A 137 -2.61 1.15 -12.57
C ASP A 137 -1.20 1.38 -13.14
N VAL A 138 -0.69 0.40 -13.88
CA VAL A 138 0.66 0.43 -14.46
C VAL A 138 0.78 1.46 -15.58
N GLU A 139 -0.18 1.49 -16.51
CA GLU A 139 -0.22 2.47 -17.59
C GLU A 139 -0.35 3.89 -17.02
N GLY A 140 -1.22 4.08 -16.01
CA GLY A 140 -1.38 5.37 -15.33
C GLY A 140 -0.08 5.87 -14.72
N VAL A 141 0.62 5.04 -13.95
CA VAL A 141 1.86 5.48 -13.28
C VAL A 141 3.03 5.65 -14.25
N GLN A 142 3.12 4.81 -15.28
CA GLN A 142 4.16 4.93 -16.30
C GLN A 142 3.95 6.15 -17.19
N ALA A 143 2.72 6.65 -17.35
CA ALA A 143 2.48 7.92 -18.02
C ALA A 143 3.11 9.11 -17.28
N LEU A 144 3.31 9.00 -15.96
CA LEU A 144 3.92 10.04 -15.12
C LEU A 144 5.44 9.91 -15.02
N TYR A 145 5.95 8.68 -14.86
CA TYR A 145 7.36 8.44 -14.51
C TYR A 145 8.16 7.69 -15.59
N GLY A 146 7.50 7.22 -16.65
CA GLY A 146 8.08 6.30 -17.63
C GLY A 146 8.14 4.85 -17.14
N LEU A 147 8.53 3.96 -18.06
CA LEU A 147 8.63 2.52 -17.81
C LEU A 147 9.96 2.15 -17.14
N ASN A 148 9.91 1.29 -16.13
CA ASN A 148 11.10 0.63 -15.61
C ASN A 148 11.69 -0.29 -16.70
N PRO A 149 12.94 -0.11 -17.17
CA PRO A 149 13.52 -0.92 -18.25
C PRO A 149 13.54 -2.43 -17.99
N ASN A 150 13.49 -2.85 -16.73
CA ASN A 150 13.47 -4.26 -16.33
C ASN A 150 12.06 -4.85 -16.23
N PHE A 151 11.02 -4.01 -16.36
CA PHE A 151 9.63 -4.44 -16.32
C PHE A 151 9.15 -4.91 -17.69
N LYS A 152 8.37 -6.01 -17.71
CA LYS A 152 7.78 -6.57 -18.94
C LYS A 152 6.27 -6.60 -18.82
N ILE A 153 5.56 -5.74 -19.56
CA ILE A 153 4.09 -5.66 -19.50
C ILE A 153 3.37 -6.97 -19.88
N SER A 154 4.02 -7.81 -20.70
CA SER A 154 3.49 -9.12 -21.10
C SER A 154 3.28 -10.08 -19.92
N SER A 155 3.97 -9.89 -18.78
CA SER A 155 3.73 -10.70 -17.58
C SER A 155 2.33 -10.46 -17.00
N LEU A 156 1.83 -9.22 -17.04
CA LEU A 156 0.49 -8.87 -16.54
C LEU A 156 -0.63 -9.32 -17.49
N GLN A 157 -0.39 -9.26 -18.79
CA GLN A 157 -1.37 -9.70 -19.79
C GLN A 157 -1.58 -11.22 -19.76
N SER A 158 -0.53 -11.98 -19.47
CA SER A 158 -0.60 -13.44 -19.32
C SER A 158 -1.50 -13.85 -18.14
N GLU A 159 -1.38 -13.17 -16.99
CA GLU A 159 -2.21 -13.44 -15.81
C GLU A 159 -3.72 -13.21 -16.06
N ASN A 160 -4.07 -12.18 -16.86
CA ASN A 160 -5.45 -11.96 -17.25
C ASN A 160 -6.01 -13.07 -18.17
N SER A 161 -5.17 -13.72 -18.97
CA SER A 161 -5.58 -14.82 -19.87
C SER A 161 -5.73 -16.18 -19.17
N HIS A 162 -5.08 -16.36 -18.01
CA HIS A 162 -5.02 -17.65 -17.30
C HIS A 162 -6.04 -17.81 -16.17
N ASN A 163 -6.93 -16.84 -15.92
CA ASN A 163 -7.95 -16.91 -14.87
C ASN A 163 -9.17 -17.82 -15.21
N HIS A 164 -8.93 -18.90 -15.94
CA HIS A 164 -9.88 -19.99 -16.20
C HIS A 164 -9.35 -21.39 -15.81
N ALA A 165 -8.46 -21.49 -14.81
CA ALA A 165 -8.12 -22.80 -14.23
C ALA A 165 -7.81 -22.73 -12.72
N VAL A 166 -8.38 -23.70 -12.00
CA VAL A 166 -8.39 -23.84 -10.53
C VAL A 166 -7.14 -24.59 -10.02
N ALA A 167 -6.58 -24.08 -8.91
CA ALA A 167 -5.80 -24.70 -7.81
C ALA A 167 -4.62 -25.67 -8.10
N LEU A 168 -3.48 -25.50 -7.42
CA LEU A 168 -3.14 -26.18 -6.14
C LEU A 168 -1.73 -25.82 -5.61
N ASP A 169 -1.66 -25.76 -4.27
CA ASP A 169 -0.59 -25.68 -3.27
C ASP A 169 0.88 -26.05 -3.61
N SER A 170 1.82 -25.33 -2.98
CA SER A 170 3.10 -25.89 -2.49
C SER A 170 3.84 -24.90 -1.56
N ARG A 171 4.01 -25.31 -0.30
CA ARG A 171 4.82 -24.68 0.75
C ARG A 171 6.32 -24.74 0.45
N SER A 172 7.08 -23.74 0.88
CA SER A 172 8.33 -23.98 1.62
C SER A 172 8.79 -22.74 2.41
N SER A 173 9.33 -23.00 3.58
CA SER A 173 9.60 -22.09 4.68
C SER A 173 11.09 -21.85 4.88
N PHE A 174 11.53 -20.62 5.15
CA PHE A 174 12.84 -20.36 5.76
C PHE A 174 12.76 -19.23 6.80
N LYS A 175 13.31 -19.53 7.99
CA LYS A 175 13.54 -18.62 9.14
C LYS A 175 14.95 -18.02 8.99
N TRP A 176 15.28 -16.84 9.54
CA TRP A 176 15.80 -16.63 10.91
C TRP A 176 15.76 -15.15 11.33
N ALA A 177 15.67 -14.94 12.65
CA ALA A 177 15.74 -13.70 13.43
C ALA A 177 17.17 -13.08 13.42
N ILE A 178 17.45 -11.83 13.83
CA ILE A 178 17.33 -11.24 15.18
C ILE A 178 17.36 -9.69 15.12
N SER A 179 16.39 -9.08 15.82
CA SER A 179 16.37 -7.86 16.64
C SER A 179 17.40 -6.73 16.42
N LEU A 180 16.88 -5.52 16.17
CA LEU A 180 17.11 -4.35 17.05
C LEU A 180 15.94 -3.36 16.89
N THR A 181 15.43 -2.88 18.02
CA THR A 181 14.36 -1.89 18.16
C THR A 181 14.68 -0.55 17.49
N LEU A 182 13.79 -0.04 16.64
CA LEU A 182 13.70 1.40 16.36
C LEU A 182 12.26 1.80 16.01
N LEU A 183 11.91 3.01 16.46
CA LEU A 183 10.65 3.73 16.32
C LEU A 183 10.08 3.61 14.88
N ILE A 184 8.83 3.15 14.70
CA ILE A 184 8.23 3.06 13.36
C ILE A 184 7.94 4.45 12.86
N THR A 185 8.67 4.82 11.83
CA THR A 185 8.21 5.79 10.86
C THR A 185 8.83 5.30 9.56
N LEU A 186 8.02 4.77 8.65
CA LEU A 186 8.49 4.49 7.31
C LEU A 186 8.45 5.80 6.55
N MET A 187 9.60 6.17 6.03
CA MET A 187 9.86 7.48 5.49
C MET A 187 10.65 7.30 4.23
N LEU A 188 10.19 7.77 3.07
CA LEU A 188 10.83 7.41 1.81
C LEU A 188 11.38 8.64 1.11
N ARG A 189 12.59 8.53 0.58
CA ARG A 189 13.12 9.46 -0.42
C ARG A 189 12.84 8.98 -1.83
N LEU A 190 12.41 9.89 -2.70
CA LEU A 190 12.31 9.69 -4.15
C LEU A 190 13.70 9.90 -4.77
N ALA A 191 14.23 8.87 -5.44
CA ALA A 191 15.42 8.99 -6.28
C ALA A 191 15.06 8.62 -7.73
N THR A 192 15.32 9.54 -8.64
CA THR A 192 15.29 9.35 -10.11
C THR A 192 16.60 8.78 -10.62
#